data_AF-A0A7J3T131-F1
#
_entry.id   AF-A0A7J3T131-F1
#
_cell.length_a   1.000
_cell.length_b   1.000
_cell.length_c   1.000
_cell.angle_alpha   90.00
_cell.angle_beta   90.00
_cell.angle_gamma   90.00
#
_symmetry.space_group_name_H-M   'P 1'
#
loop_
_entity.id
_entity.type
_entity.pdbx_description
1 polymer ?
#
loop_
_entity_poly.entity_id
_entity_poly.type
_entity_poly.pdbx_seq_one_letter_code
_entity_poly.pdbx_strand_id
1 'polypeptide(L)'
;MLKKTETWDYSCDGEKARAMERAEIVLRRLQVLKSKVSELRFQCEELRKQRLEEQEKTLLCSECGNPIEPGQEVIIKDPDGTVRNRYHLKCFRELLH
;
A
#
# COMPACT_ATOMS: atom_id res chain seq x y z
N MET A 1 58.81 42.46 6.54
CA MET A 1 58.44 41.20 7.21
C MET A 1 56.94 41.01 7.11
N LEU A 2 56.47 40.12 6.23
CA LEU A 2 55.04 39.79 6.11
C LEU A 2 54.71 38.64 7.06
N LYS A 3 53.80 38.87 8.01
CA LYS A 3 53.22 37.84 8.87
C LYS A 3 52.16 37.09 8.06
N LYS A 4 52.39 35.80 7.81
CA LYS A 4 51.39 34.89 7.25
C LYS A 4 50.34 34.62 8.31
N THR A 5 49.09 34.98 8.04
CA THR A 5 47.92 34.52 8.79
C THR A 5 47.51 33.16 8.25
N GLU A 6 47.75 32.11 9.03
CA GLU A 6 47.14 30.79 8.84
C GLU A 6 45.72 30.84 9.41
N THR A 7 44.74 30.93 8.52
CA THR A 7 43.33 30.67 8.85
C THR A 7 43.12 29.17 8.82
N TRP A 8 43.00 28.58 10.01
CA TRP A 8 42.73 27.17 10.22
C TRP A 8 41.33 26.79 9.69
N ASP A 9 41.26 25.64 9.01
CA ASP A 9 40.08 24.96 8.43
C ASP A 9 39.04 24.49 9.48
N TYR A 10 38.61 25.37 10.38
CA TYR A 10 37.66 25.02 11.46
C TYR A 10 36.20 24.88 10.98
N SER A 11 35.92 25.15 9.70
CA SER A 11 34.55 25.17 9.16
C SER A 11 34.04 23.82 8.61
N CYS A 12 34.93 22.86 8.34
CA CYS A 12 34.58 21.63 7.61
C CYS A 12 33.92 20.54 8.51
N ASP A 13 34.37 20.42 9.76
CA ASP A 13 33.90 19.36 10.67
C ASP A 13 32.48 19.59 11.20
N GLY A 14 32.08 20.85 11.41
CA GLY A 14 30.74 21.18 11.91
C GLY A 14 29.62 20.90 10.88
N GLU A 15 29.91 21.08 9.59
CA GLU A 15 28.95 20.74 8.53
C GLU A 15 28.81 19.25 8.33
N LYS A 16 29.93 18.51 8.41
CA LYS A 16 29.96 17.05 8.36
C LYS A 16 29.19 16.42 9.53
N ALA A 17 29.38 16.93 10.74
CA ALA A 17 28.65 16.47 11.93
C ALA A 17 27.13 16.67 11.77
N ARG A 18 26.70 17.87 11.33
CA ARG A 18 25.27 18.15 11.08
C ARG A 18 24.69 17.31 9.94
N ALA A 19 25.48 17.01 8.91
CA ALA A 19 25.04 16.16 7.82
C ALA A 19 24.84 14.70 8.28
N MET A 20 25.75 14.17 9.11
CA MET A 20 25.61 12.85 9.73
C MET A 20 24.38 12.77 10.63
N GLU A 21 24.17 13.76 11.50
CA GLU A 21 23.00 13.81 12.38
C GLU A 21 21.68 13.78 11.59
N ARG A 22 21.58 14.58 10.52
CA ARG A 22 20.42 14.56 9.63
C ARG A 22 20.24 13.20 8.96
N ALA A 23 21.32 12.58 8.50
CA ALA A 23 21.27 11.27 7.87
C ALA A 23 20.77 10.19 8.86
N GLU A 24 21.24 10.22 10.11
CA GLU A 24 20.78 9.31 11.16
C GLU A 24 19.29 9.48 11.48
N ILE A 25 18.80 10.72 11.57
CA ILE A 25 17.37 11.00 11.77
C ILE A 25 16.54 10.43 10.62
N VAL A 26 16.97 10.63 9.37
CA VAL A 26 16.29 10.10 8.19
C VAL A 26 16.32 8.56 8.18
N LEU A 27 17.45 7.94 8.50
CA LEU A 27 17.57 6.49 8.58
C LEU A 27 16.61 5.90 9.62
N ARG A 28 16.51 6.49 10.81
CA ARG A 28 15.55 6.05 11.84
C ARG A 28 14.11 6.16 11.35
N ARG A 29 13.75 7.28 10.69
CA ARG A 29 12.41 7.46 10.11
C ARG A 29 12.10 6.41 9.04
N LEU A 30 13.06 6.13 8.16
CA LEU A 30 12.93 5.10 7.12
C LEU A 30 12.74 3.71 7.72
N GLN A 31 13.48 3.36 8.77
CA GLN A 31 13.31 2.10 9.47
C GLN A 31 11.90 1.96 10.08
N VAL A 32 11.40 3.01 10.74
CA VAL A 32 10.04 3.02 11.29
C VAL A 32 9.00 2.85 10.18
N LEU A 33 9.14 3.56 9.06
CA LEU A 33 8.23 3.43 7.92
C LEU A 33 8.28 2.04 7.30
N LYS A 34 9.47 1.45 7.15
CA LYS A 34 9.65 0.09 6.65
C LYS A 34 8.89 -0.91 7.53
N SER A 35 9.04 -0.80 8.85
CA SER A 35 8.32 -1.68 9.79
C SER A 35 6.81 -1.51 9.69
N LYS A 36 6.30 -0.27 9.60
CA LYS A 36 4.87 0.00 9.42
C LYS A 36 4.32 -0.58 8.13
N VAL A 37 5.07 -0.45 7.02
CA VAL A 37 4.67 -1.02 5.73
C VAL A 37 4.63 -2.54 5.80
N SER A 38 5.62 -3.18 6.43
CA SER A 38 5.62 -4.63 6.62
C SER A 38 4.42 -5.10 7.44
N GLU A 39 4.11 -4.41 8.54
CA GLU A 39 2.94 -4.71 9.38
C GLU A 39 1.63 -4.56 8.60
N LEU A 40 1.45 -3.47 7.86
CA LEU A 40 0.26 -3.27 7.04
C LEU A 40 0.11 -4.34 5.96
N ARG A 41 1.22 -4.78 5.34
CA ARG A 41 1.18 -5.88 4.36
C ARG A 41 0.72 -7.18 5.00
N PHE A 42 1.25 -7.51 6.17
CA PHE A 42 0.83 -8.67 6.93
C PHE A 42 -0.68 -8.61 7.26
N GLN A 43 -1.16 -7.47 7.77
CA GLN A 43 -2.58 -7.27 8.06
C GLN A 43 -3.46 -7.40 6.80
N CYS A 44 -3.03 -6.86 5.67
CA CYS A 44 -3.75 -7.03 4.39
C CYS A 44 -3.80 -8.49 3.93
N GLU A 45 -2.72 -9.25 4.12
CA GLU A 45 -2.69 -10.68 3.78
C GLU A 45 -3.65 -11.48 4.66
N GLU A 46 -3.68 -11.22 5.97
CA GLU A 46 -4.62 -11.86 6.89
C GLU A 46 -6.07 -11.51 6.58
N LEU A 47 -6.39 -10.24 6.33
CA LEU A 47 -7.72 -9.82 5.90
C LEU A 47 -8.13 -10.46 4.57
N ARG A 48 -7.18 -10.63 3.63
CA ARG A 48 -7.43 -11.30 2.37
C ARG A 48 -7.73 -12.79 2.57
N LYS A 49 -7.03 -13.47 3.46
CA LYS A 49 -7.31 -14.87 3.81
C LYS A 49 -8.70 -15.02 4.44
N GLN A 50 -9.00 -14.19 5.44
CA GLN A 50 -10.32 -14.16 6.08
C GLN A 50 -11.44 -13.93 5.05
N ARG A 51 -11.26 -12.95 4.15
CA ARG A 51 -12.22 -12.69 3.07
C ARG A 51 -12.38 -13.89 2.13
N LEU A 52 -11.30 -14.61 1.79
CA LEU A 52 -11.38 -15.80 0.94
C LEU A 52 -12.14 -16.95 1.64
N GLU A 53 -11.87 -17.15 2.93
CA GLU A 53 -12.58 -18.13 3.77
C GLU A 53 -14.08 -17.80 3.92
N GLU A 54 -14.43 -16.50 3.96
CA GLU A 54 -15.82 -16.02 4.01
C GLU A 54 -16.51 -16.00 2.63
N GLN A 55 -15.75 -15.75 1.55
CA GLN A 55 -16.25 -15.72 0.17
C GLN A 55 -16.70 -17.10 -0.32
N GLU A 56 -16.17 -18.20 0.23
CA GLU A 56 -16.70 -19.53 -0.07
C GLU A 56 -18.19 -19.68 0.33
N LYS A 57 -18.72 -18.81 1.19
CA LYS A 57 -20.10 -18.87 1.70
C LYS A 57 -21.01 -17.76 1.19
N THR A 58 -20.47 -16.68 0.63
CA THR A 58 -21.26 -15.50 0.25
C THR A 58 -20.91 -15.00 -1.14
N LEU A 59 -21.94 -14.84 -1.99
CA LEU A 59 -21.80 -14.21 -3.30
C LEU A 59 -21.54 -12.73 -3.08
N LEU A 60 -20.40 -12.19 -3.51
CA LEU A 60 -20.08 -10.76 -3.39
C LEU A 60 -20.08 -10.08 -4.76
N CYS A 61 -20.50 -8.81 -4.80
CA CYS A 61 -20.43 -7.97 -5.98
C CYS A 61 -19.00 -7.49 -6.22
N SER A 62 -18.50 -7.68 -7.45
CA SER A 62 -17.16 -7.26 -7.88
C SER A 62 -16.98 -5.73 -7.90
N GLU A 63 -18.07 -4.96 -7.95
CA GLU A 63 -18.02 -3.48 -7.95
C GLU A 63 -18.01 -2.91 -6.53
N CYS A 64 -19.08 -3.17 -5.76
CA CYS A 64 -19.26 -2.52 -4.46
C CYS A 64 -18.80 -3.38 -3.27
N GLY A 65 -18.42 -4.64 -3.49
CA GLY A 65 -17.96 -5.57 -2.44
C GLY A 65 -19.04 -6.11 -1.51
N ASN A 66 -20.29 -5.65 -1.63
CA ASN A 66 -21.40 -6.09 -0.77
C ASN A 66 -21.97 -7.47 -1.19
N PRO A 67 -22.61 -8.21 -0.28
CA PRO A 67 -23.28 -9.47 -0.58
C PRO A 67 -24.37 -9.34 -1.64
N ILE A 68 -24.50 -10.35 -2.49
CA ILE A 68 -25.56 -10.53 -3.48
C ILE A 68 -26.46 -11.67 -3.02
N GLU A 69 -27.77 -11.46 -3.06
CA GLU A 69 -28.73 -12.55 -2.85
C GLU A 69 -28.64 -13.57 -4.00
N PRO A 70 -28.57 -14.88 -3.71
CA PRO A 70 -28.53 -15.91 -4.75
C PRO A 70 -29.70 -15.77 -5.73
N GLY A 71 -29.41 -15.77 -7.03
CA GLY A 71 -30.38 -15.62 -8.11
C GLY A 71 -30.60 -14.17 -8.58
N GLN A 72 -30.00 -13.17 -7.90
CA GLN A 72 -30.05 -11.76 -8.32
C GLN A 72 -28.74 -11.26 -8.92
N GLU A 73 -27.75 -12.13 -9.08
CA GLU A 73 -26.46 -11.77 -9.65
C GLU A 73 -26.48 -11.65 -11.18
N VAL A 74 -25.72 -10.70 -11.69
CA VAL A 74 -25.26 -10.70 -13.08
C VAL A 74 -23.90 -11.37 -13.12
N ILE A 75 -23.76 -12.42 -13.92
CA ILE A 75 -22.53 -13.22 -14.02
C ILE A 75 -21.84 -12.92 -15.35
N ILE A 76 -20.58 -12.47 -15.28
CA ILE A 76 -19.70 -12.42 -16.45
C ILE A 76 -18.87 -13.69 -16.46
N LYS A 77 -18.95 -14.43 -17.55
CA LYS A 77 -18.16 -15.65 -17.79
C LYS A 77 -17.13 -15.39 -18.88
N ASP A 78 -15.99 -16.05 -18.75
CA ASP A 78 -15.01 -16.15 -19.82
C ASP A 78 -15.49 -17.13 -20.92
N PRO A 79 -14.87 -17.16 -22.11
CA PRO A 79 -15.30 -18.00 -23.23
C PRO A 79 -15.32 -19.51 -22.93
N ASP A 80 -14.53 -19.93 -21.95
CA ASP A 80 -14.47 -21.30 -21.42
C ASP A 80 -15.63 -21.62 -20.46
N GLY A 81 -16.48 -20.64 -20.13
CA GLY A 81 -17.60 -20.77 -19.20
C GLY A 81 -17.23 -20.54 -17.74
N THR A 82 -15.97 -20.23 -17.43
CA THR A 82 -15.52 -19.94 -16.06
C THR A 82 -16.09 -18.62 -15.58
N VAL A 83 -16.63 -18.58 -14.35
CA VAL A 83 -17.16 -17.33 -13.77
C VAL A 83 -16.01 -16.41 -13.42
N ARG A 84 -15.95 -15.26 -14.11
CA ARG A 84 -14.92 -14.24 -13.88
C ARG A 84 -15.35 -13.22 -12.84
N ASN A 85 -16.57 -12.72 -12.95
CA ASN A 85 -17.11 -11.69 -12.05
C ASN A 85 -18.61 -11.88 -11.78
N ARG A 86 -19.07 -11.37 -10.63
CA ARG A 86 -20.48 -11.31 -10.24
C ARG A 86 -20.82 -9.89 -9.82
N TYR A 87 -21.97 -9.37 -10.23
CA TYR A 87 -22.40 -8.01 -9.90
C TYR A 87 -23.85 -7.99 -9.41
N HIS A 88 -24.21 -6.99 -8.61
CA HIS A 88 -25.61 -6.59 -8.50
C HIS A 88 -26.09 -6.04 -9.85
N LEU A 89 -27.35 -6.28 -10.21
CA LEU A 89 -27.94 -5.74 -11.44
C LEU A 89 -27.79 -4.22 -11.54
N LYS A 90 -27.96 -3.49 -10.42
CA LYS A 90 -27.78 -2.03 -10.38
C LYS A 90 -26.34 -1.60 -10.66
N CYS A 91 -25.37 -2.22 -9.99
CA CYS A 91 -23.96 -1.90 -10.15
C CYS A 91 -23.46 -2.21 -11.56
N PHE A 92 -23.94 -3.31 -12.15
CA PHE A 92 -23.58 -3.63 -13.53
C PHE A 92 -24.10 -2.61 -14.54
N ARG A 93 -25.32 -2.09 -14.34
CA ARG A 93 -25.87 -1.04 -15.22
C ARG A 93 -25.06 0.24 -15.16
N GLU A 94 -24.60 0.63 -13.98
CA GLU A 94 -23.77 1.83 -13.81
C GLU A 94 -22.42 1.74 -14.55
N LEU A 95 -21.87 0.54 -14.74
CA LEU A 95 -20.63 0.33 -15.50
C LEU A 95 -20.79 0.41 -17.03
N LEU A 96 -22.02 0.38 -17.53
CA LEU A 96 -22.32 0.42 -18.96
C LEU A 96 -22.61 1.85 -19.48
N HIS A 97 -22.51 2.84 -18.60
CA HIS A 97 -22.76 4.26 -18.87
C HIS A 97 -21.51 5.09 -18.57
#